data_AF-A0A534CFZ6-F1
#
_entry.id   AF-A0A534CFZ6-F1
#
_cell.length_a   1.000
_cell.length_b   1.000
_cell.length_c   1.000
_cell.angle_alpha   90.00
_cell.angle_beta   90.00
_cell.angle_gamma   90.00
#
_symmetry.space_group_name_H-M   'P 1'
#
loop_
_entity.id
_entity.type
_entity.pdbx_description
1 polymer ?
#
loop_
_entity_poly.entity_id
_entity_poly.type
_entity_poly.pdbx_seq_one_letter_code
_entity_poly.pdbx_strand_id
1 'polypeptide(L)'
;EWAVENRTGENHEFHIHQLHFLVESQNNFEINRSHPAPAVTGQYLDTVEVPYWDQNPSHPFPNVKLLIDFRGPDVGSFVYHCHIAEHEDKGMMSIIEVLPPSVAGNSASRIHAIGRPPGAASLK
;
A
#
# COMPACT_ATOMS: atom_id res chain seq x y z
N GLU A 1 -5.51 8.80 -1.20
CA GLU A 1 -4.57 8.61 -0.08
C GLU A 1 -4.62 7.16 0.36
N TRP A 2 -3.46 6.52 0.46
CA TRP A 2 -3.25 5.19 1.03
C TRP A 2 -2.38 5.33 2.28
N ALA A 3 -2.63 4.50 3.29
CA ALA A 3 -1.76 4.36 4.44
C ALA A 3 -1.15 2.95 4.41
N VAL A 4 0.18 2.88 4.34
CA VAL A 4 0.92 1.60 4.38
C VAL A 4 1.59 1.52 5.75
N GLU A 5 1.28 0.46 6.50
CA GLU A 5 1.71 0.28 7.88
C GLU A 5 2.40 -1.07 8.03
N ASN A 6 3.58 -1.06 8.66
CA ASN A 6 4.31 -2.28 8.96
C ASN A 6 4.05 -2.72 10.41
N ARG A 7 3.39 -3.87 10.57
CA ARG A 7 3.11 -4.47 11.89
C ARG A 7 4.02 -5.65 12.22
N THR A 8 5.01 -5.92 11.38
CA THR A 8 5.89 -7.08 11.47
C THR A 8 7.26 -6.69 12.00
N GLY A 9 8.05 -7.67 12.44
CA GLY A 9 9.46 -7.46 12.83
C GLY A 9 10.45 -7.43 11.66
N GLU A 10 9.98 -7.32 10.42
CA GLU A 10 10.81 -7.36 9.20
C GLU A 10 10.64 -6.06 8.41
N ASN A 11 11.69 -5.63 7.71
CA ASN A 11 11.60 -4.52 6.77
C ASN A 11 10.78 -4.94 5.54
N HIS A 12 10.03 -3.99 4.97
CA HIS A 12 9.34 -4.17 3.70
C HIS A 12 9.58 -2.98 2.78
N GLU A 13 9.61 -3.24 1.47
CA GLU A 13 9.73 -2.22 0.44
C GLU A 13 8.43 -2.20 -0.36
N PHE A 14 7.54 -1.26 -0.07
CA PHE A 14 6.27 -1.15 -0.81
C PHE A 14 6.54 -0.62 -2.21
N HIS A 15 6.16 -1.38 -3.24
CA HIS A 15 6.26 -1.02 -4.65
C HIS A 15 4.89 -1.09 -5.35
N ILE A 16 4.63 -0.18 -6.30
CA ILE A 16 3.44 -0.20 -7.16
C ILE A 16 3.82 -0.01 -8.64
N HIS A 17 3.27 -0.84 -9.51
CA HIS A 17 3.51 -0.77 -10.95
C HIS A 17 2.74 0.37 -11.62
N GLN A 18 3.33 0.94 -12.69
CA GLN A 18 2.80 1.98 -13.60
C GLN A 18 2.51 3.35 -13.00
N LEU A 19 2.26 3.42 -11.69
CA LEU A 19 1.90 4.64 -11.01
C LEU A 19 3.05 5.11 -10.12
N HIS A 20 3.08 6.42 -9.89
CA HIS A 20 3.90 7.00 -8.82
C HIS A 20 2.98 7.49 -7.71
N PHE A 21 3.51 7.57 -6.50
CA PHE A 21 2.88 8.21 -5.36
C PHE A 21 3.71 9.38 -4.86
N LEU A 22 3.04 10.41 -4.35
CA LEU A 22 3.67 11.40 -3.50
C LEU A 22 3.75 10.86 -2.07
N VAL A 23 4.94 10.86 -1.46
CA VAL A 23 5.10 10.54 -0.04
C VAL A 23 4.67 11.76 0.79
N GLU A 24 3.53 11.69 1.46
CA GLU A 24 2.98 12.80 2.25
C GLU A 24 3.54 12.83 3.68
N SER A 25 3.83 11.66 4.26
CA SER A 25 4.52 11.57 5.56
C SER A 25 5.17 10.20 5.76
N GLN A 26 6.22 10.18 6.58
CA GLN A 26 6.84 8.99 7.15
C GLN A 26 6.79 9.12 8.68
N ASN A 27 6.19 8.15 9.36
CA ASN A 27 5.98 8.20 10.80
C ASN A 27 6.61 6.97 11.46
N ASN A 28 7.30 7.18 12.58
CA ASN A 28 7.96 6.12 13.36
C ASN A 28 9.01 5.33 12.55
N PHE A 29 9.86 6.04 11.81
CA PHE A 29 10.97 5.49 11.02
C PHE A 29 12.30 5.47 11.78
N GLU A 30 12.34 6.05 12.98
CA GLU A 30 13.48 6.02 13.88
C GLU A 30 13.19 5.05 15.02
N ILE A 31 13.76 3.85 14.92
CA ILE A 31 13.52 2.79 15.91
C ILE A 31 14.78 2.58 16.71
N ASN A 32 14.69 2.65 18.03
CA ASN A 32 15.84 2.46 18.93
C ASN A 32 17.04 3.37 18.62
N ARG A 33 16.80 4.59 18.11
CA ARG A 33 17.86 5.53 17.65
C ARG A 33 18.66 5.02 16.44
N SER A 34 18.07 4.16 15.61
CA SER A 34 18.62 3.81 14.30
C SER A 34 18.70 5.03 13.39
N HIS A 35 19.55 4.98 12.37
CA HIS A 35 19.49 5.96 11.30
C HIS A 35 18.11 5.82 10.63
N PRO A 36 17.30 6.88 10.53
CA PRO A 36 16.05 6.81 9.79
C PRO A 36 16.37 6.44 8.33
N ALA A 37 15.48 5.67 7.70
CA ALA A 37 15.50 5.59 6.24
C ALA A 37 15.45 7.03 5.66
N PRO A 38 16.02 7.28 4.47
CA PRO A 38 16.09 8.62 3.90
C PRO A 38 14.74 9.34 3.97
N ALA A 39 14.76 10.61 4.41
CA ALA A 39 13.58 11.45 4.41
C ALA A 39 13.17 11.73 2.97
N VAL A 40 12.16 11.02 2.50
CA VAL A 40 11.62 11.10 1.14
C VAL A 40 10.27 11.80 1.07
N THR A 41 9.80 12.34 2.20
CA THR A 41 8.59 13.15 2.26
C THR A 41 8.66 14.30 1.24
N GLY A 42 7.61 14.45 0.44
CA GLY A 42 7.52 15.43 -0.65
C GLY A 42 8.05 14.93 -2.01
N GLN A 43 8.58 13.72 -2.09
CA GLN A 43 9.06 13.13 -3.35
C GLN A 43 7.99 12.24 -4.00
N TYR A 44 8.02 12.20 -5.34
CA TYR A 44 7.29 11.22 -6.13
C TYR A 44 8.16 9.98 -6.33
N LEU A 45 7.67 8.82 -5.90
CA LEU A 45 8.36 7.54 -5.98
C LEU A 45 7.38 6.45 -6.44
N ASP A 46 7.91 5.32 -6.87
CA ASP A 46 7.16 4.08 -7.09
C ASP A 46 7.43 3.02 -6.00
N THR A 47 8.46 3.26 -5.18
CA THR A 47 8.97 2.33 -4.17
C THR A 47 9.35 3.08 -2.90
N VAL A 48 8.98 2.56 -1.74
CA VAL A 48 9.33 3.16 -0.44
C VAL A 48 9.55 2.08 0.62
N GLU A 49 10.62 2.21 1.41
CA GLU A 49 10.84 1.38 2.58
C GLU A 49 9.82 1.72 3.68
N VAL A 50 9.23 0.70 4.31
CA VAL A 50 8.47 0.82 5.54
C VAL A 50 9.17 -0.07 6.59
N PRO A 51 9.93 0.51 7.53
CA PRO A 51 10.83 -0.26 8.39
C PRO A 51 10.06 -1.18 9.34
N TYR A 52 10.75 -2.19 9.86
CA TYR A 52 10.22 -3.15 10.82
C TYR A 52 9.61 -2.45 12.04
N TRP A 53 8.60 -3.04 12.67
CA TRP A 53 8.13 -2.63 13.99
C TRP A 53 8.96 -3.32 15.09
N ASP A 54 9.26 -2.61 16.17
CA ASP A 54 10.11 -3.10 17.26
C ASP A 54 9.44 -4.11 18.21
N GLN A 55 8.21 -4.51 17.88
CA GLN A 55 7.41 -5.48 18.64
C GLN A 55 7.07 -5.02 20.06
N ASN A 56 7.24 -3.74 20.40
CA ASN A 56 6.77 -3.17 21.65
C ASN A 56 5.32 -2.71 21.49
N PRO A 57 4.33 -3.33 22.18
CA PRO A 57 2.91 -2.98 22.06
C PRO A 57 2.57 -1.54 22.45
N SER A 58 3.48 -0.85 23.15
CA SER A 58 3.32 0.54 23.57
C SER A 58 3.79 1.53 22.50
N HIS A 59 4.50 1.07 21.47
CA HIS A 59 5.05 1.91 20.41
C HIS A 59 4.15 1.86 19.17
N PRO A 60 4.00 2.97 18.44
CA PRO A 60 3.22 3.00 17.21
C PRO A 60 3.87 2.12 16.13
N PHE A 61 3.09 1.76 15.11
CA PHE A 61 3.62 1.07 13.94
C PHE A 61 4.29 2.06 12.99
N PRO A 62 5.45 1.72 12.39
CA PRO A 62 6.00 2.46 11.26
C PRO A 62 4.98 2.53 10.12
N ASN A 63 4.77 3.72 9.58
CA ASN A 63 3.82 3.92 8.49
C ASN A 63 4.21 5.07 7.57
N VAL A 64 3.71 4.98 6.34
CA VAL A 64 3.78 6.05 5.34
C VAL A 64 2.37 6.39 4.84
N LYS A 65 2.16 7.68 4.56
CA LYS A 65 0.97 8.15 3.84
C LYS A 65 1.36 8.49 2.41
N LEU A 66 0.62 7.91 1.46
CA LEU A 66 0.91 7.97 0.04
C LEU A 66 -0.29 8.58 -0.70
N LEU A 67 -0.04 9.57 -1.55
CA LEU A 67 -1.03 10.08 -2.48
C LEU A 67 -0.76 9.53 -3.88
N ILE A 68 -1.61 8.60 -4.31
CA ILE A 68 -1.58 8.01 -5.66
C ILE A 68 -2.65 8.70 -6.53
N ASP A 69 -2.28 9.09 -7.75
CA ASP A 69 -3.20 9.69 -8.72
C ASP A 69 -3.65 8.67 -9.78
N PHE A 70 -4.89 8.21 -9.68
CA PHE A 70 -5.51 7.27 -10.62
C PHE A 70 -6.25 7.95 -11.79
N ARG A 71 -6.17 9.29 -11.92
CA ARG A 71 -6.87 10.04 -12.98
C ARG A 71 -6.09 10.07 -14.29
N GLY A 72 -4.88 9.52 -14.30
CA GLY A 72 -4.00 9.44 -15.46
C GLY A 72 -4.51 8.48 -16.55
N PRO A 73 -3.73 8.31 -17.62
CA PRO A 73 -4.09 7.41 -18.73
C PRO A 73 -3.93 5.92 -18.39
N ASP A 74 -3.25 5.60 -17.28
CA ASP A 74 -2.91 4.22 -16.88
C ASP A 74 -4.13 3.49 -16.33
N VAL A 75 -4.84 2.80 -17.22
CA VAL A 75 -6.05 2.01 -16.94
C VAL A 75 -5.74 0.53 -17.12
N GLY A 76 -6.17 -0.33 -16.19
CA GLY A 76 -5.95 -1.77 -16.25
C GLY A 76 -5.67 -2.38 -14.88
N SER A 77 -5.21 -3.63 -14.90
CA SER A 77 -4.79 -4.35 -13.70
C SER A 77 -3.29 -4.26 -13.52
N PHE A 78 -2.86 -3.75 -12.37
CA PHE A 78 -1.45 -3.64 -11.98
C PHE A 78 -1.21 -4.37 -10.66
N VAL A 79 0.05 -4.56 -10.29
CA VAL A 79 0.41 -5.13 -9.00
C VAL A 79 0.98 -4.06 -8.08
N TYR A 80 0.76 -4.26 -6.79
CA TYR A 80 1.58 -3.69 -5.75
C TYR A 80 2.04 -4.82 -4.83
N HIS A 81 3.28 -4.75 -4.34
CA HIS A 81 3.89 -5.84 -3.60
C HIS A 81 5.03 -5.34 -2.72
N CYS A 82 5.53 -6.23 -1.87
CA CYS A 82 6.85 -6.05 -1.28
C CYS A 82 7.92 -6.31 -2.35
N HIS A 83 8.90 -5.42 -2.48
CA HIS A 83 9.97 -5.50 -3.46
C HIS A 83 11.16 -6.36 -2.97
N ILE A 84 11.02 -7.00 -1.79
CA ILE A 84 11.87 -8.09 -1.36
C ILE A 84 11.34 -9.36 -2.04
N ALA A 85 12.09 -9.89 -3.02
CA ALA A 85 11.66 -10.99 -3.89
C ALA A 85 11.15 -12.21 -3.11
N GLU A 86 11.81 -12.59 -2.01
CA GLU A 86 11.38 -13.71 -1.19
C GLU A 86 10.03 -13.46 -0.49
N HIS A 87 9.66 -12.19 -0.23
CA HIS A 87 8.36 -11.84 0.33
C HIS A 87 7.28 -11.83 -0.76
N GLU A 88 7.61 -11.30 -1.95
CA GLU A 88 6.75 -11.35 -3.14
C GLU A 88 6.38 -12.79 -3.50
N ASP A 89 7.37 -13.67 -3.67
CA ASP A 89 7.19 -15.09 -4.04
C ASP A 89 6.37 -15.88 -2.99
N LYS A 90 6.40 -15.44 -1.73
CA LYS A 90 5.59 -16.01 -0.64
C LYS A 90 4.18 -15.43 -0.54
N GLY A 91 3.81 -14.53 -1.46
CA GLY A 91 2.44 -14.02 -1.60
C GLY A 91 2.22 -12.62 -1.05
N MET A 92 3.27 -11.85 -0.71
CA MET A 92 3.15 -10.43 -0.34
C MET A 92 2.97 -9.54 -1.58
N MET A 93 2.03 -9.92 -2.44
CA MET A 93 1.65 -9.26 -3.68
C MET A 93 0.12 -9.19 -3.78
N SER A 94 -0.38 -8.13 -4.39
CA SER A 94 -1.81 -7.94 -4.64
C SER A 94 -2.04 -7.16 -5.92
N ILE A 95 -3.24 -7.32 -6.48
CA ILE A 95 -3.65 -6.66 -7.73
C ILE A 95 -4.51 -5.45 -7.41
N ILE A 96 -4.26 -4.35 -8.10
CA ILE A 96 -5.16 -3.21 -8.18
C ILE A 96 -5.76 -3.12 -9.58
N GLU A 97 -7.06 -2.85 -9.67
CA GLU A 97 -7.75 -2.56 -10.92
C GLU A 97 -8.07 -1.06 -11.00
N VAL A 98 -7.45 -0.36 -11.94
CA VAL A 98 -7.74 1.04 -12.25
C VAL A 98 -8.74 1.07 -13.39
N LEU A 99 -9.93 1.58 -13.10
CA LEU A 99 -11.02 1.69 -14.07
C LEU A 99 -10.87 2.95 -14.91
N PRO A 100 -11.32 2.95 -16.19
CA PRO A 100 -11.38 4.18 -16.97
C PRO A 100 -12.29 5.19 -16.26
N PRO A 101 -12.04 6.50 -16.46
CA PRO A 101 -12.95 7.53 -15.96
C PRO A 101 -14.37 7.22 -16.39
N SER A 102 -15.30 7.19 -15.42
CA SER A 102 -16.70 6.99 -15.73
C SER A 102 -17.15 8.12 -16.65
N VAL A 103 -17.47 7.79 -17.90
CA VAL A 103 -18.14 8.73 -18.79
C VAL A 103 -19.52 8.93 -18.19
N ALA A 104 -19.80 10.11 -17.65
CA ALA A 104 -21.11 10.45 -17.11
C ALA A 104 -22.16 10.44 -18.25
N GLY A 105 -22.63 9.25 -18.59
CA GLY A 105 -23.71 8.97 -19.51
C GLY A 105 -24.84 8.33 -18.72
N ASN A 106 -25.98 9.01 -18.68
CA ASN A 106 -27.26 8.52 -18.17
C ASN A 106 -27.45 7.01 -18.37
N SER A 107 -27.49 6.25 -17.27
CA SER A 107 -28.33 5.05 -17.16
C SER A 107 -28.47 4.66 -15.71
N ALA A 108 -29.69 4.83 -15.21
CA ALA A 108 -30.13 4.20 -13.99
C ALA A 108 -29.96 2.67 -14.10
N SER A 109 -29.09 2.11 -13.26
CA SER A 109 -29.26 0.76 -12.75
C SER A 109 -28.60 0.67 -11.39
N ARG A 110 -29.43 0.82 -10.37
CA ARG A 110 -29.13 0.27 -9.04
C ARG A 110 -28.99 -1.23 -9.21
N ILE A 111 -27.76 -1.74 -9.18
CA ILE A 111 -27.51 -3.16 -8.97
C ILE A 111 -26.99 -3.28 -7.55
N HIS A 112 -27.87 -3.71 -6.65
CA HIS A 112 -27.49 -4.19 -5.32
C HIS A 112 -26.59 -5.41 -5.50
N ALA A 113 -25.30 -5.28 -5.18
CA ALA A 113 -24.44 -6.43 -4.97
C ALA A 113 -24.60 -6.90 -3.52
N ILE A 114 -25.39 -7.95 -3.33
CA ILE A 114 -25.40 -8.81 -2.16
C ILE A 114 -24.01 -9.46 -2.02
N GLY A 115 -23.20 -8.97 -1.09
CA GLY A 115 -21.96 -9.64 -0.69
C GLY A 115 -22.28 -10.94 0.05
N ARG A 116 -21.84 -12.08 -0.50
CA ARG A 116 -21.74 -13.34 0.26
C ARG A 116 -20.39 -13.32 0.99
N PRO A 117 -20.33 -13.45 2.32
CA PRO A 117 -19.06 -13.48 3.03
C PRO A 117 -18.31 -14.78 2.69
N PRO A 118 -17.02 -14.76 2.33
CA PRO A 118 -16.18 -15.93 2.46
C PRO A 118 -15.94 -16.17 3.96
N GLY A 119 -16.22 -17.41 4.37
CA GLY A 119 -16.14 -17.85 5.75
C GLY A 119 -14.75 -17.65 6.36
N ALA A 120 -14.76 -17.44 7.67
CA ALA A 120 -13.59 -17.43 8.53
C ALA A 120 -12.69 -18.65 8.25
N ALA A 121 -11.51 -18.41 7.72
CA ALA A 121 -10.38 -19.33 7.83
C ALA A 121 -9.51 -18.84 8.98
N SER A 122 -9.66 -19.49 10.13
CA SER A 122 -8.74 -19.38 11.26
C SER A 122 -7.48 -20.18 10.91
N LEU A 123 -6.32 -19.55 10.96
CA LEU A 123 -5.04 -20.22 10.93
C LEU A 123 -4.36 -20.00 12.28
N LYS A 124 -3.94 -21.10 12.89
CA LYS A 124 -2.98 -21.14 14.00
C LYS A 124 -1.59 -20.79 13.49
#